data_AF-A0A3N1TM68-F1
#
_entry.id   AF-A0A3N1TM68-F1
#
_cell.length_a   1.000
_cell.length_b   1.000
_cell.length_c   1.000
_cell.angle_alpha   90.00
_cell.angle_beta   90.00
_cell.angle_gamma   90.00
#
_symmetry.space_group_name_H-M   'P 1'
#
loop_
_entity.id
_entity.type
_entity.pdbx_description
1 polymer ?
#
loop_
_entity_poly.entity_id
_entity_poly.type
_entity_poly.pdbx_seq_one_letter_code
_entity_poly.pdbx_strand_id
1 'polypeptide(L)'
;MDVTVIAEGPDGGEKLRSLRGWLVDSQELRGRVDSVERPPKTGTLGPVLDALSVALGPAGAASAFATGLIAWLRTRRGDVQIKVTLPDRSSLELTAKRVSGLDADALQQQVTEVTDLLSRQQGDTGGAERRELP
;
A
#
# COMPACT_ATOMS: atom_id res chain seq x y z
N MET A 1 -2.64 11.05 4.85
CA MET A 1 -1.94 9.92 5.48
C MET A 1 -1.16 9.22 4.39
N ASP A 2 0.14 8.97 4.57
CA ASP A 2 0.95 8.37 3.51
C ASP A 2 1.27 6.92 3.85
N VAL A 3 1.06 6.02 2.90
CA VAL A 3 1.36 4.59 3.02
C VAL A 3 2.55 4.25 2.15
N THR A 4 3.51 3.54 2.72
CA THR A 4 4.71 3.11 2.00
C THR A 4 4.58 1.64 1.63
N VAL A 5 4.77 1.30 0.36
CA VAL A 5 4.71 -0.06 -0.17
C VAL A 5 6.09 -0.49 -0.66
N ILE A 6 6.58 -1.62 -0.16
CA ILE A 6 7.89 -2.18 -0.49
C ILE A 6 7.66 -3.58 -1.07
N ALA A 7 8.39 -3.94 -2.12
CA ALA A 7 8.36 -5.31 -2.67
C ALA A 7 9.66 -6.04 -2.32
N GLU A 8 9.53 -7.23 -1.76
CA GLU A 8 10.67 -8.08 -1.41
C GLU A 8 11.06 -8.98 -2.59
N GLY A 9 12.35 -9.25 -2.73
CA GLY A 9 12.92 -10.16 -3.72
C GLY A 9 13.63 -9.49 -4.91
N PRO A 10 14.26 -10.29 -5.79
CA PRO A 10 15.14 -9.80 -6.86
C PRO A 10 14.43 -8.91 -7.88
N ASP A 11 13.13 -9.12 -8.12
CA ASP A 11 12.33 -8.34 -9.08
C ASP A 11 11.46 -7.27 -8.39
N GLY A 12 11.83 -6.83 -7.18
CA GLY A 12 11.05 -5.88 -6.38
C GLY A 12 10.71 -4.59 -7.13
N GLY A 13 11.69 -4.00 -7.84
CA GLY A 13 11.48 -2.78 -8.61
C GLY A 13 10.49 -2.94 -9.78
N GLU A 14 10.51 -4.08 -10.49
CA GLU A 14 9.54 -4.37 -11.55
C GLU A 14 8.14 -4.58 -10.98
N LYS A 15 8.04 -5.29 -9.84
CA LYS A 15 6.79 -5.51 -9.12
C LYS A 15 6.16 -4.18 -8.68
N LEU A 16 6.95 -3.28 -8.10
CA LEU A 16 6.49 -1.94 -7.70
C LEU A 16 6.10 -1.10 -8.92
N ARG A 17 6.86 -1.14 -10.02
CA ARG A 17 6.51 -0.41 -11.25
C ARG A 17 5.18 -0.89 -11.83
N SER A 18 4.97 -2.21 -11.81
CA SER A 18 3.72 -2.84 -12.22
C SER A 18 2.57 -2.42 -11.30
N LEU A 19 2.74 -2.52 -9.97
CA LEU A 19 1.74 -2.11 -8.99
C LEU A 19 1.35 -0.64 -9.15
N ARG A 20 2.34 0.25 -9.34
CA ARG A 20 2.08 1.68 -9.60
C ARG A 20 1.12 1.87 -10.77
N GLY A 21 1.27 1.10 -11.85
CA GLY A 21 0.38 1.16 -13.01
C GLY A 21 -1.08 0.89 -12.67
N TRP A 22 -1.35 -0.07 -11.78
CA TRP A 22 -2.70 -0.37 -11.30
C TRP A 22 -3.23 0.68 -10.33
N LEU A 23 -2.37 1.23 -9.46
CA LEU A 23 -2.78 2.26 -8.51
C LEU A 23 -3.15 3.57 -9.22
N VAL A 24 -2.38 4.00 -10.23
CA VAL A 24 -2.65 5.27 -10.95
C VAL A 24 -3.82 5.18 -11.93
N ASP A 25 -4.30 3.96 -12.23
CA ASP A 25 -5.51 3.74 -13.03
C ASP A 25 -6.76 4.24 -12.28
N SER A 26 -6.78 4.10 -10.95
CA SER A 26 -7.83 4.64 -10.09
C SER A 26 -7.79 6.18 -10.06
N GLN A 27 -8.95 6.82 -10.31
CA GLN A 27 -9.07 8.28 -10.31
C GLN A 27 -8.71 8.89 -8.94
N GLU A 28 -9.02 8.17 -7.86
CA GLU A 28 -8.81 8.53 -6.47
C GLU A 28 -7.34 8.45 -6.06
N LEU A 29 -6.47 7.84 -6.86
CA LEU A 29 -5.03 7.72 -6.59
C LEU A 29 -4.17 8.39 -7.65
N ARG A 30 -4.78 8.87 -8.74
CA ARG A 30 -4.09 9.61 -9.78
C ARG A 30 -3.40 10.85 -9.17
N GLY A 31 -2.09 10.96 -9.38
CA GLY A 31 -1.27 12.05 -8.83
C GLY A 31 -0.96 11.91 -7.33
N ARG A 32 -1.28 10.78 -6.70
CA ARG A 32 -1.03 10.50 -5.28
C ARG A 32 -0.06 9.34 -5.05
N VAL A 33 0.52 8.79 -6.12
CA VAL A 33 1.45 7.66 -6.08
C VAL A 33 2.83 8.12 -6.52
N ASP A 34 3.70 8.30 -5.53
CA ASP A 34 5.09 8.69 -5.71
C ASP A 34 6.02 7.48 -5.66
N SER A 35 7.08 7.53 -6.47
CA SER A 35 8.12 6.52 -6.49
C SER A 35 9.25 6.94 -5.56
N VAL A 36 9.56 6.09 -4.59
CA VAL A 36 10.66 6.31 -3.67
C VAL A 36 11.83 5.47 -4.15
N GLU A 37 12.85 6.13 -4.68
CA GLU A 37 14.09 5.51 -5.10
C GLU A 37 15.09 5.60 -3.93
N ARG A 38 15.67 4.46 -3.55
CA ARG A 38 16.76 4.44 -2.57
C ARG A 38 18.09 4.46 -3.33
N PRO A 39 19.10 5.20 -2.86
CA PRO A 39 20.44 5.10 -3.42
C PRO A 39 20.89 3.63 -3.43
N PRO A 40 21.54 3.18 -4.52
CA PRO A 40 21.90 1.78 -4.68
C PRO A 40 22.82 1.35 -3.52
N LYS A 41 22.49 0.23 -2.86
CA LYS A 41 23.42 -0.40 -1.94
C LYS A 41 24.66 -0.85 -2.73
N THR A 42 25.83 -0.69 -2.13
CA THR A 42 27.12 -1.10 -2.71
C THR A 42 27.05 -2.55 -3.18
N GLY A 43 27.11 -2.77 -4.50
CA GLY A 43 27.08 -4.09 -5.13
C GLY A 43 25.86 -4.39 -6.02
N THR A 44 24.86 -3.52 -6.07
CA THR A 44 23.68 -3.68 -6.96
C THR A 44 23.76 -2.77 -8.18
N LEU A 45 23.43 -3.30 -9.37
CA LEU A 45 23.39 -2.55 -10.63
C LEU A 45 22.14 -1.65 -10.69
N GLY A 46 22.34 -0.33 -10.52
CA GLY A 46 21.37 0.72 -10.80
C GLY A 46 20.40 1.08 -9.66
N PRO A 47 19.77 2.27 -9.70
CA PRO A 47 18.71 2.63 -8.77
C PRO A 47 17.53 1.68 -8.97
N VAL A 48 17.18 0.94 -7.93
CA VAL A 48 16.00 0.08 -7.93
C VAL A 48 14.90 0.88 -7.25
N LEU A 49 13.72 0.92 -7.87
CA LEU A 49 12.51 1.42 -7.23
C LEU A 49 12.36 0.67 -5.89
N ASP A 50 12.53 1.39 -4.78
CA ASP A 50 12.70 0.81 -3.45
C ASP A 50 11.35 0.73 -2.73
N ALA A 51 10.53 1.77 -2.92
CA ALA A 51 9.17 1.80 -2.42
C ALA A 51 8.24 2.65 -3.29
N LEU A 52 6.94 2.51 -3.07
CA LEU A 52 5.92 3.46 -3.51
C LEU A 52 5.37 4.18 -2.28
N SER A 53 5.28 5.51 -2.33
CA SER A 53 4.54 6.30 -1.35
C SER A 53 3.16 6.61 -1.93
N VAL A 54 2.11 6.30 -1.19
CA VAL A 54 0.72 6.53 -1.61
C VAL A 54 0.04 7.45 -0.60
N ALA A 55 -0.34 8.64 -1.05
CA ALA A 55 -1.07 9.60 -0.23
C ALA A 55 -2.56 9.19 -0.14
N LEU A 56 -2.91 8.51 0.94
CA LEU A 56 -4.29 8.24 1.35
C LEU A 56 -4.84 9.50 2.05
N GLY A 57 -5.44 10.39 1.27
CA GLY A 57 -6.23 11.51 1.79
C GLY A 57 -7.58 11.06 2.38
N PRO A 58 -8.39 11.97 2.94
CA PRO A 58 -9.70 11.63 3.45
C PRO A 58 -10.70 11.30 2.31
N ALA A 59 -11.48 10.25 2.55
CA ALA A 59 -12.53 9.66 1.70
C ALA A 59 -12.06 9.06 0.34
N GLY A 60 -12.13 7.72 0.23
CA GLY A 60 -12.06 6.96 -1.03
C GLY A 60 -10.68 6.47 -1.47
N ALA A 61 -9.59 7.19 -1.14
CA ALA A 61 -8.24 6.81 -1.56
C ALA A 61 -7.79 5.46 -0.97
N ALA A 62 -8.15 5.16 0.28
CA ALA A 62 -7.82 3.89 0.92
C ALA A 62 -8.51 2.69 0.24
N SER A 63 -9.79 2.84 -0.10
CA SER A 63 -10.55 1.81 -0.83
C SER A 63 -10.00 1.61 -2.25
N ALA A 64 -9.68 2.70 -2.95
CA ALA A 64 -9.05 2.61 -4.27
C ALA A 64 -7.68 1.92 -4.23
N PHE A 65 -6.90 2.17 -3.17
CA PHE A 65 -5.60 1.50 -2.94
C PHE A 65 -5.78 0.01 -2.72
N ALA A 66 -6.72 -0.35 -1.84
CA ALA A 66 -7.12 -1.73 -1.60
C ALA A 66 -7.51 -2.44 -2.91
N THR A 67 -8.43 -1.86 -3.67
CA THR A 67 -8.92 -2.44 -4.93
C THR A 67 -7.80 -2.59 -5.97
N GLY A 68 -6.97 -1.57 -6.16
CA GLY A 68 -5.86 -1.62 -7.11
C GLY A 68 -4.80 -2.66 -6.73
N LEU A 69 -4.46 -2.76 -5.44
CA LEU A 69 -3.53 -3.76 -4.93
C LEU A 69 -4.06 -5.19 -5.13
N ILE A 70 -5.35 -5.43 -4.83
CA ILE A 70 -5.98 -6.75 -5.02
C ILE A 70 -6.02 -7.10 -6.51
N ALA A 71 -6.43 -6.16 -7.37
CA ALA A 71 -6.50 -6.38 -8.81
C ALA A 71 -5.11 -6.74 -9.37
N TRP A 72 -4.08 -6.02 -8.96
CA TRP A 72 -2.70 -6.33 -9.31
C TRP A 72 -2.26 -7.73 -8.82
N LEU A 73 -2.52 -8.06 -7.55
CA LEU A 73 -2.18 -9.37 -6.98
C LEU A 73 -2.88 -10.52 -7.73
N ARG A 74 -4.13 -10.35 -8.13
CA ARG A 74 -4.89 -11.35 -8.92
C ARG A 74 -4.28 -11.64 -10.29
N THR A 75 -3.57 -10.68 -10.88
CA THR A 75 -2.91 -10.90 -12.18
C THR A 75 -1.60 -11.68 -12.07
N ARG A 76 -1.05 -11.84 -10.86
CA ARG A 76 0.21 -12.55 -10.63
C ARG A 76 -0.03 -14.03 -10.31
N ARG A 77 0.63 -14.91 -11.07
CA ARG A 77 0.59 -16.37 -10.85
C ARG A 77 1.73 -16.90 -9.97
N GLY A 78 2.67 -16.05 -9.56
CA GLY A 78 3.84 -16.43 -8.75
C GLY A 78 3.77 -15.90 -7.33
N ASP A 79 4.73 -16.33 -6.51
CA ASP A 79 4.89 -15.84 -5.14
C ASP A 79 5.32 -14.36 -5.14
N VAL A 80 4.54 -13.54 -4.44
CA VAL A 80 4.82 -12.11 -4.27
C VAL A 80 4.73 -11.77 -2.80
N GLN A 81 5.77 -11.14 -2.27
CA GLN A 81 5.78 -10.61 -0.91
C GLN A 81 5.87 -9.09 -0.98
N ILE A 82 4.81 -8.42 -0.53
CA ILE A 82 4.71 -6.97 -0.44
C ILE A 82 4.59 -6.59 1.02
N LYS A 83 5.38 -5.61 1.46
CA LYS A 83 5.28 -5.00 2.77
C LYS A 83 4.62 -3.63 2.65
N VAL A 84 3.50 -3.45 3.33
CA VAL A 84 2.75 -2.20 3.39
C VAL A 84 2.96 -1.59 4.77
N THR A 85 3.60 -0.43 4.83
CA THR A 85 3.85 0.30 6.08
C THR A 85 2.88 1.47 6.15
N LEU A 86 2.08 1.47 7.20
CA LEU A 86 1.13 2.52 7.55
C LEU A 86 1.86 3.66 8.27
N PRO A 87 1.29 4.88 8.28
CA PRO A 87 1.88 6.02 9.00
C PRO A 87 1.96 5.79 10.51
N ASP A 88 1.11 4.93 11.06
CA ASP A 88 1.08 4.56 12.49
C ASP A 88 2.18 3.55 12.89
N ARG A 89 3.26 3.44 12.10
CA ARG A 89 4.33 2.42 12.25
C ARG A 89 3.87 0.96 12.08
N SER A 90 2.57 0.71 11.94
CA SER A 90 2.04 -0.61 11.65
C SER A 90 2.52 -1.07 10.28
N SER A 91 3.14 -2.25 10.21
CA SER A 91 3.57 -2.84 8.94
C SER A 91 2.85 -4.16 8.71
N LEU A 92 2.26 -4.30 7.53
CA LEU A 92 1.59 -5.51 7.09
C LEU A 92 2.38 -6.18 5.98
N GLU A 93 2.62 -7.48 6.11
CA GLU A 93 3.30 -8.26 5.08
C GLU A 93 2.27 -9.09 4.32
N LEU A 94 1.94 -8.65 3.11
CA LEU A 94 1.08 -9.37 2.20
C LEU A 94 1.93 -10.35 1.40
N THR A 95 1.80 -11.63 1.75
CA THR A 95 2.42 -12.72 1.00
C THR A 95 1.35 -13.41 0.16
N ALA A 96 1.35 -13.12 -1.14
CA ALA A 96 0.51 -13.81 -2.10
C ALA A 96 1.27 -15.04 -2.63
N LYS A 97 1.14 -16.19 -1.95
CA LYS A 97 1.63 -17.48 -2.44
C LYS A 97 0.53 -18.16 -3.25
N ARG A 98 0.77 -18.40 -4.54
CA ARG A 98 -0.17 -19.08 -5.46
C ARG A 98 -1.61 -18.57 -5.36
N VAL A 99 -1.85 -17.37 -5.88
CA VAL A 99 -3.19 -16.75 -6.00
C VAL A 99 -4.17 -17.60 -6.84
N SER A 100 -3.69 -18.64 -7.52
CA SER A 100 -4.53 -19.63 -8.19
C SER A 100 -5.34 -20.52 -7.22
N GLY A 101 -5.08 -20.48 -5.91
CA GLY A 101 -5.86 -21.24 -4.91
C GLY A 101 -6.14 -20.52 -3.59
N LEU A 102 -5.67 -19.27 -3.42
CA LEU A 102 -6.01 -18.44 -2.25
C LEU A 102 -7.26 -17.63 -2.60
N ASP A 103 -8.35 -17.87 -1.87
CA ASP A 103 -9.63 -17.18 -2.03
C ASP A 103 -9.43 -15.67 -2.19
N ALA A 104 -9.81 -15.15 -3.36
CA ALA A 104 -9.84 -13.70 -3.60
C ALA A 104 -10.65 -12.98 -2.52
N ASP A 105 -11.63 -13.68 -1.94
CA ASP A 105 -12.41 -13.28 -0.77
C ASP A 105 -11.56 -13.14 0.50
N ALA A 106 -10.68 -14.08 0.82
CA ALA A 106 -9.82 -14.00 2.00
C ALA A 106 -8.81 -12.85 1.90
N LEU A 107 -8.27 -12.62 0.70
CA LEU A 107 -7.41 -11.47 0.44
C LEU A 107 -8.20 -10.15 0.51
N GLN A 108 -9.42 -10.12 -0.05
CA GLN A 108 -10.33 -8.99 0.07
C GLN A 108 -10.68 -8.69 1.53
N GLN A 109 -10.93 -9.72 2.34
CA GLN A 109 -11.22 -9.55 3.77
C GLN A 109 -10.03 -8.98 4.52
N GLN A 110 -8.81 -9.51 4.34
CA GLN A 110 -7.62 -8.96 5.00
C GLN A 110 -7.38 -7.50 4.61
N VAL A 111 -7.57 -7.15 3.34
CA VAL A 111 -7.40 -5.77 2.87
C VAL A 111 -8.54 -4.87 3.36
N THR A 112 -9.77 -5.39 3.44
CA THR A 112 -10.94 -4.66 3.98
C THR A 112 -10.78 -4.41 5.46
N GLU A 113 -10.29 -5.40 6.21
CA GLU A 113 -9.97 -5.27 7.64
C GLU A 113 -8.89 -4.22 7.87
N VAL A 114 -7.86 -4.18 7.03
CA VAL A 114 -6.82 -3.14 7.07
C VAL A 114 -7.40 -1.77 6.73
N THR A 115 -8.30 -1.70 5.75
CA THR A 115 -8.98 -0.46 5.36
C THR A 115 -9.91 0.04 6.46
N ASP A 116 -10.58 -0.86 7.15
CA ASP A 116 -11.44 -0.58 8.30
C ASP A 116 -10.62 -0.12 9.51
N LEU A 117 -9.50 -0.79 9.80
CA LEU A 117 -8.50 -0.33 10.78
C LEU A 117 -7.99 1.08 10.47
N LEU A 118 -7.62 1.33 9.21
CA LEU A 118 -7.21 2.64 8.71
C LEU A 118 -8.32 3.69 8.88
N SER A 119 -9.59 3.31 8.73
CA SER A 119 -10.74 4.20 8.85
C SER A 119 -11.10 4.49 10.31
N ARG A 120 -10.92 3.52 11.22
CA ARG A 120 -11.12 3.71 12.67
C ARG A 120 -10.10 4.66 13.28
N GLN A 121 -8.83 4.57 12.88
CA GLN A 121 -7.77 5.47 13.34
C GLN A 121 -7.99 6.94 12.88
N GLN A 122 -8.74 7.16 11.79
CA GLN A 122 -9.08 8.52 11.31
C GLN A 122 -10.14 9.20 12.20
N GLY A 123 -10.87 8.44 13.03
CA GLY A 123 -11.87 8.99 13.96
C GLY A 123 -11.31 9.56 15.25
N ASP A 124 -10.03 9.31 15.56
CA ASP A 124 -9.43 9.66 16.87
C ASP A 124 -8.75 11.04 16.91
N THR A 125 -8.56 11.71 15.77
CA THR A 125 -7.83 13.00 15.72
C THR A 125 -8.69 14.24 16.02
N GLY A 126 -9.86 14.09 16.65
CA GLY A 126 -10.88 15.13 16.72
C GLY A 126 -11.48 15.41 18.10
N GLY A 127 -10.72 15.30 19.20
CA GLY A 127 -11.33 15.42 20.53
C GLY A 127 -10.44 15.85 21.69
N ALA A 128 -9.49 16.77 21.52
CA ALA A 128 -8.79 17.36 22.67
C ALA A 128 -8.19 18.75 22.41
N GLU A 129 -9.00 19.75 22.08
CA GLU A 129 -8.63 21.12 22.46
C GLU A 129 -9.85 22.04 22.61
N ARG A 130 -9.73 22.97 23.56
CA ARG A 130 -10.68 23.99 24.02
C ARG A 130 -11.70 23.55 25.07
N ARG A 131 -11.19 23.39 26.29
CA ARG A 131 -11.86 23.97 27.46
C ARG A 131 -10.91 24.96 28.12
N GLU A 132 -10.71 26.07 27.42
CA GLU A 132 -10.27 27.31 28.07
C GLU A 132 -11.52 28.13 28.41
N LEU A 133 -11.38 28.90 29.49
CA LEU A 133 -12.19 30.04 29.96
C LEU A 133 -13.16 29.76 31.13
N PRO A 134 -13.46 30.77 31.97
CA PRO A 134 -12.76 32.05 32.22
C PRO A 134 -12.12 32.15 33.62
#